data_AF-A0A925Y8P0-F1
#
_entry.id   AF-A0A925Y8P0-F1
#
_cell.length_a   1.000
_cell.length_b   1.000
_cell.length_c   1.000
_cell.angle_alpha   90.00
_cell.angle_beta   90.00
_cell.angle_gamma   90.00
#
_symmetry.space_group_name_H-M   'P 1'
#
loop_
_entity.id
_entity.type
_entity.pdbx_description
1 polymer ?
#
loop_
_entity_poly.entity_id
_entity_poly.type
_entity_poly.pdbx_seq_one_letter_code
_entity_poly.pdbx_strand_id
1 'polypeptide(L)'
;MALTSEFYRTRADECAREAEASSLANVRDRSRRAEAAWRAMADQSVQREAERDALSAEKASKTAMLDTESADRQLAGADAA
;
A
#
# COMPACT_ATOMS: atom_id res chain seq x y z
N MET A 1 7.33 -12.04 -3.41
CA MET A 1 7.76 -10.64 -3.65
C MET A 1 6.53 -9.86 -4.08
N ALA A 2 6.15 -8.82 -3.34
CA ALA A 2 5.05 -7.95 -3.76
C ALA A 2 5.54 -7.07 -4.92
N LEU A 3 4.77 -7.00 -6.00
CA LEU A 3 5.03 -6.03 -7.07
C LEU A 3 4.66 -4.65 -6.54
N THR A 4 5.56 -3.67 -6.71
CA THR A 4 5.37 -2.30 -6.22
C THR A 4 4.46 -1.50 -7.15
N SER A 5 3.84 -0.46 -6.62
CA SER A 5 2.99 0.46 -7.40
C SER A 5 3.70 1.03 -8.64
N GLU A 6 5.01 1.27 -8.54
CA GLU A 6 5.86 1.74 -9.64
C GLU A 6 5.93 0.74 -10.80
N PHE A 7 6.04 -0.56 -10.52
CA PHE A 7 6.03 -1.58 -11.56
C PHE A 7 4.73 -1.54 -12.35
N TYR A 8 3.59 -1.47 -11.65
CA TYR A 8 2.28 -1.39 -12.30
C TYR A 8 2.11 -0.10 -13.11
N ARG A 9 2.63 1.04 -12.64
CA ARG A 9 2.63 2.30 -13.40
C ARG A 9 3.45 2.19 -14.69
N THR A 10 4.65 1.62 -14.63
CA THR A 10 5.47 1.39 -15.83
C THR A 10 4.73 0.54 -16.87
N ARG A 11 4.04 -0.52 -16.43
CA ARG A 11 3.23 -1.36 -17.34
C ARG A 11 2.02 -0.62 -17.91
N ALA A 12 1.39 0.25 -17.12
CA ALA A 12 0.32 1.11 -17.62
C ALA A 12 0.82 2.05 -18.73
N ASP A 13 1.98 2.68 -18.52
CA ASP A 13 2.56 3.62 -19.48
C ASP A 13 3.01 2.92 -20.77
N GLU A 14 3.53 1.69 -20.68
CA GLU A 14 3.81 0.85 -21.85
C GLU A 14 2.55 0.58 -22.68
N CYS A 15 1.44 0.21 -22.01
CA CYS A 15 0.16 -0.02 -22.68
C CYS A 15 -0.42 1.26 -23.29
N ALA A 16 -0.25 2.41 -22.62
CA ALA A 16 -0.67 3.71 -23.15
C ALA A 16 0.07 4.04 -24.45
N ARG A 17 1.40 3.88 -24.47
CA ARG A 17 2.24 4.09 -25.67
C ARG A 17 1.85 3.15 -26.81
N GLU A 18 1.54 1.89 -26.52
CA GLU A 18 1.07 0.93 -27.52
C GLU A 18 -0.29 1.35 -28.11
N ALA A 19 -1.21 1.85 -27.28
CA ALA A 19 -2.49 2.36 -27.73
C ALA A 19 -2.35 3.62 -28.59
N GLU A 20 -1.39 4.50 -28.28
CA GLU A 20 -1.12 5.70 -29.08
C GLU A 20 -0.47 5.36 -30.42
N ALA A 21 0.47 4.42 -30.45
CA ALA A 21 1.19 4.03 -31.65
C ALA A 21 0.35 3.17 -32.62
N SER A 22 -0.72 2.52 -32.14
CA SER A 22 -1.46 1.57 -32.96
C SER A 22 -2.49 2.23 -33.89
N SER A 23 -2.39 1.92 -35.18
CA SER A 23 -3.37 2.30 -36.20
C SER A 23 -4.64 1.45 -36.15
N LEU A 24 -4.59 0.26 -35.54
CA LEU A 24 -5.70 -0.69 -35.47
C LEU A 24 -6.57 -0.44 -34.22
N ALA A 25 -7.85 -0.17 -34.43
CA ALA A 25 -8.78 0.16 -33.34
C ALA A 25 -8.89 -0.95 -32.27
N ASN A 26 -8.95 -2.21 -32.69
CA ASN A 26 -9.01 -3.36 -31.78
C ASN A 26 -7.78 -3.47 -30.87
N VAL A 27 -6.59 -3.14 -31.38
CA VAL A 27 -5.35 -3.12 -30.60
C VAL A 27 -5.38 -1.95 -29.62
N ARG A 28 -5.77 -0.74 -30.07
CA ARG A 28 -5.91 0.42 -29.17
C ARG A 28 -6.85 0.14 -28.01
N ASP A 29 -8.02 -0.44 -28.28
CA ASP A 29 -9.02 -0.73 -27.26
C ASP A 29 -8.56 -1.81 -26.27
N ARG A 30 -7.79 -2.81 -26.75
CA ARG A 30 -7.17 -3.80 -25.88
C ARG A 30 -6.09 -3.16 -25.00
N SER A 31 -5.20 -2.36 -25.58
CA SER A 31 -4.10 -1.72 -24.84
C SER A 31 -4.62 -0.71 -23.82
N ARG A 32 -5.66 0.07 -24.13
CA ARG A 32 -6.34 0.94 -23.15
C ARG A 32 -6.99 0.19 -21.99
N ARG A 33 -7.60 -0.96 -22.25
CA ARG A 33 -8.14 -1.83 -21.17
C ARG A 33 -7.02 -2.40 -20.30
N ALA A 34 -5.91 -2.80 -20.90
CA ALA A 34 -4.74 -3.25 -20.17
C ALA A 34 -4.14 -2.13 -19.31
N GLU A 35 -3.98 -0.93 -19.87
CA GLU A 35 -3.57 0.28 -19.13
C GLU A 35 -4.46 0.49 -17.90
N ALA A 36 -5.79 0.51 -18.08
CA ALA A 36 -6.73 0.72 -16.98
C ALA A 36 -6.58 -0.34 -15.88
N ALA A 37 -6.40 -1.61 -16.25
CA ALA A 37 -6.17 -2.68 -15.29
C ALA A 37 -4.84 -2.50 -14.52
N TRP A 38 -3.77 -2.08 -15.20
CA TRP A 38 -2.49 -1.79 -14.57
C TRP A 38 -2.58 -0.60 -13.61
N ARG A 39 -3.27 0.49 -13.99
CA ARG A 39 -3.50 1.63 -13.09
C ARG A 39 -4.29 1.21 -11.85
N ALA A 40 -5.36 0.44 -12.01
CA ALA A 40 -6.14 -0.06 -10.88
C ALA A 40 -5.31 -0.93 -9.91
N MET A 41 -4.39 -1.76 -10.43
CA MET A 41 -3.48 -2.54 -9.59
C MET A 41 -2.44 -1.67 -8.88
N ALA A 42 -1.94 -0.62 -9.52
CA ALA A 42 -1.06 0.35 -8.89
C ALA A 42 -1.75 1.03 -7.70
N ASP A 43 -2.98 1.48 -7.89
CA ASP A 43 -3.76 2.14 -6.85
C ASP A 43 -4.04 1.19 -5.69
N GLN A 44 -4.47 -0.05 -5.96
CA GLN A 44 -4.64 -1.07 -4.93
C GLN A 44 -3.36 -1.37 -4.16
N SER A 45 -2.20 -1.35 -4.82
CA SER A 45 -0.90 -1.54 -4.15
C SER A 45 -0.63 -0.42 -3.15
N VAL A 46 -0.85 0.84 -3.54
CA VAL A 46 -0.66 2.00 -2.66
C VAL A 46 -1.62 1.93 -1.47
N GLN A 47 -2.89 1.59 -1.70
CA GLN A 47 -3.88 1.49 -0.62
C GLN A 47 -3.49 0.41 0.40
N ARG A 48 -3.06 -0.77 -0.06
CA ARG A 48 -2.62 -1.85 0.84
C ARG A 48 -1.37 -1.47 1.64
N GLU A 49 -0.44 -0.74 1.03
CA GLU A 49 0.74 -0.24 1.73
C GLU A 49 0.35 0.77 2.82
N ALA A 50 -0.53 1.72 2.50
CA ALA A 50 -1.03 2.68 3.47
C ALA A 50 -1.81 2.03 4.62
N GLU A 51 -2.67 1.04 4.33
CA GLU A 51 -3.40 0.28 5.34
C GLU A 51 -2.47 -0.48 6.28
N ARG A 52 -1.43 -1.12 5.72
CA ARG A 52 -0.42 -1.84 6.51
C ARG A 52 0.35 -0.88 7.42
N ASP A 53 0.74 0.28 6.90
CA ASP A 53 1.51 1.27 7.66
C ASP A 53 0.65 1.87 8.79
N ALA A 54 -0.64 2.16 8.52
CA ALA A 54 -1.60 2.59 9.54
C ALA A 54 -1.79 1.54 10.66
N LEU A 55 -1.99 0.27 10.29
CA LEU A 55 -2.10 -0.83 11.26
C LEU A 55 -0.82 -1.00 12.09
N SER A 56 0.34 -0.78 11.49
CA SER A 56 1.62 -0.90 12.17
C SER A 56 1.82 0.24 13.17
N ALA A 57 1.43 1.46 12.81
CA ALA A 57 1.42 2.61 13.71
C ALA A 57 0.46 2.42 14.88
N GLU A 58 -0.75 1.92 14.63
CA GLU A 58 -1.74 1.63 15.69
C GLU A 58 -1.20 0.58 16.68
N LYS A 59 -0.64 -0.52 16.16
CA LYS A 59 -0.02 -1.56 16.98
C LYS A 59 1.13 -1.03 17.82
N ALA A 60 2.02 -0.22 17.23
CA ALA A 60 3.14 0.39 17.94
C ALA A 60 2.65 1.30 19.08
N SER A 61 1.62 2.12 18.82
CA SER A 61 1.00 2.97 19.84
C SER A 61 0.38 2.15 20.97
N LYS A 62 -0.32 1.07 20.64
CA LYS A 62 -0.95 0.21 21.64
C LYS A 62 0.06 -0.51 22.52
N THR A 63 1.14 -1.02 21.92
CA THR A 63 2.24 -1.63 22.67
C THR A 63 2.90 -0.61 23.61
N ALA A 64 3.23 0.58 23.11
CA ALA A 64 3.84 1.64 23.94
C ALA A 64 2.94 2.06 25.12
N MET A 65 1.62 2.09 24.92
CA MET A 65 0.66 2.42 25.97
C MET A 65 0.58 1.32 27.04
N LEU A 66 0.57 0.04 26.62
CA LEU A 66 0.60 -1.11 27.53
C LEU A 66 1.91 -1.18 28.34
N ASP A 67 3.04 -0.85 27.71
CA ASP A 67 4.35 -0.80 28.36
C ASP A 67 4.40 0.32 29.41
N THR A 68 3.82 1.48 29.10
CA THR A 68 3.71 2.62 30.04
C THR A 68 2.83 2.28 31.24
N GLU A 69 1.64 1.70 31.01
CA GLU A 69 0.72 1.31 32.08
C GLU A 69 1.32 0.23 33.00
N SER A 70 2.09 -0.70 32.43
CA SER A 70 2.79 -1.74 33.19
C SER A 70 3.90 -1.15 34.08
N ALA A 71 4.65 -0.17 33.56
CA ALA A 71 5.69 0.53 34.31
C ALA A 71 5.11 1.34 35.49
N ASP A 72 4.03 2.07 35.27
CA ASP A 72 3.32 2.82 36.32
C ASP A 72 2.81 1.89 37.44
N ARG A 73 2.26 0.73 37.06
CA ARG A 73 1.76 -0.27 38.01
C ARG A 73 2.86 -0.92 38.85
N GLN A 74 4.05 -1.13 38.27
CA GLN A 74 5.21 -1.64 39.00
C GLN A 74 5.77 -0.61 39.99
N LEU A 75 5.80 0.68 39.61
CA LEU A 75 6.26 1.76 40.49
C LEU A 75 5.33 1.93 41.71
N ALA A 76 4.00 1.91 41.49
CA ALA A 76 3.01 2.00 42.56
C ALA A 76 3.04 0.80 43.53
N GLY A 77 3.43 -0.38 43.05
CA GLY A 77 3.61 -1.57 43.90
C GLY A 77 4.92 -1.56 44.71
N ALA A 78 5.94 -0.83 44.26
CA ALA A 78 7.24 -0.74 44.92
C ALA A 78 7.26 0.28 46.08
N ASP A 79 6.44 1.34 46.00
CA ASP A 79 6.30 2.36 47.07
C ASP A 79 5.45 1.87 48.27
N ALA A 80 4.76 0.73 48.11
CA ALA A 80 3.88 0.15 49.13
C ALA A 80 4.51 -0.97 49.96
N ALA A 81 5.79 -1.30 49.73
CA ALA A 81 6.56 -2.37 50.39
C ALA A 81 7.71 -1.79 51.23
#